data_AF-A0A353T5I4-F1
#
_entry.id   AF-A0A353T5I4-F1
#
_cell.length_a   1.000
_cell.length_b   1.000
_cell.length_c   1.000
_cell.angle_alpha   90.00
_cell.angle_beta   90.00
_cell.angle_gamma   90.00
#
_symmetry.space_group_name_H-M   'P 1'
#
loop_
_entity.id
_entity.type
_entity.pdbx_description
1 polymer ?
#
loop_
_entity_poly.entity_id
_entity_poly.type
_entity_poly.pdbx_seq_one_letter_code
_entity_poly.pdbx_strand_id
1 'polypeptide(L)' 'MQSNQYVSGVIERITYVNNENGYTVAKMKSAGYFDLVTIVGNMPSVNVGAVVSLKGQWKVDTKYGRQFVVS' A
#
# COMPACT_ATOMS: atom_id res chain seq x y z
N MET A 1 16.87 11.56 -9.05
CA MET A 1 15.46 11.20 -9.35
C MET A 1 15.20 9.89 -8.62
N GLN A 2 14.26 9.83 -7.66
CA GLN A 2 13.95 8.56 -6.98
C GLN A 2 13.20 7.67 -7.96
N SER A 3 13.75 6.49 -8.26
CA SER A 3 13.13 5.52 -9.16
C SER A 3 11.93 4.87 -8.49
N ASN A 4 10.78 4.83 -9.17
CA ASN A 4 9.63 4.09 -8.66
C ASN A 4 9.97 2.60 -8.59
N GLN A 5 9.56 1.98 -7.49
CA GLN A 5 9.68 0.55 -7.22
C GLN A 5 8.34 -0.12 -7.44
N TYR A 6 8.36 -1.45 -7.53
CA TYR A 6 7.16 -2.27 -7.63
C TYR A 6 7.07 -3.21 -6.43
N VAL A 7 5.86 -3.35 -5.90
CA VAL A 7 5.52 -4.36 -4.89
C VAL A 7 4.25 -5.06 -5.33
N SER A 8 4.12 -6.35 -5.02
CA SER A 8 2.93 -7.11 -5.35
C SER A 8 2.54 -8.02 -4.20
N GLY A 9 1.26 -8.32 -4.08
CA GLY A 9 0.76 -9.07 -2.96
C GLY A 9 -0.75 -9.14 -2.88
N VAL A 10 -1.23 -9.68 -1.75
CA VAL A 10 -2.65 -9.81 -1.45
C VAL A 10 -3.03 -8.79 -0.38
N ILE A 11 -4.12 -8.08 -0.58
CA ILE A 11 -4.65 -7.15 0.41
C ILE A 11 -5.26 -7.95 1.56
N GLU A 12 -4.67 -7.87 2.74
CA GLU A 12 -5.12 -8.58 3.93
C GLU A 12 -6.08 -7.74 4.76
N ARG A 13 -5.87 -6.41 4.77
CA ARG A 13 -6.70 -5.50 5.56
C ARG A 13 -6.76 -4.12 4.96
N ILE A 14 -7.95 -3.54 4.89
CA ILE A 14 -8.14 -2.11 4.63
C ILE A 14 -8.34 -1.42 5.98
N THR A 15 -7.48 -0.46 6.30
CA THR A 15 -7.50 0.27 7.58
C THR A 15 -8.32 1.56 7.46
N TYR A 16 -8.27 2.22 6.30
CA TYR A 16 -9.00 3.45 6.03
C TYR A 16 -9.22 3.61 4.52
N VAL A 17 -10.38 4.14 4.15
CA VAL A 17 -10.69 4.59 2.79
C VAL A 17 -11.37 5.95 2.89
N ASN A 18 -10.86 6.92 2.14
CA ASN A 18 -11.56 8.15 1.84
C ASN A 18 -12.34 7.94 0.54
N ASN A 19 -13.67 7.87 0.63
CA ASN A 19 -14.53 7.66 -0.54
C ASN A 19 -14.65 8.88 -1.46
N GLU A 20 -14.28 10.08 -0.98
CA GLU A 20 -14.36 11.31 -1.79
C GLU A 20 -13.21 11.41 -2.78
N ASN A 21 -12.00 10.98 -2.38
CA ASN A 21 -10.80 11.10 -3.22
C ASN A 21 -10.10 9.77 -3.56
N GLY A 22 -10.57 8.64 -3.02
CA GLY A 22 -10.00 7.31 -3.27
C GLY A 22 -8.74 6.97 -2.47
N TYR A 23 -8.34 7.83 -1.53
CA TYR A 23 -7.17 7.59 -0.69
C TYR A 23 -7.40 6.40 0.25
N THR A 24 -6.53 5.41 0.17
CA THR A 24 -6.65 4.17 0.92
C THR A 24 -5.39 3.90 1.72
N VAL A 25 -5.57 3.44 2.96
CA VAL A 25 -4.52 2.86 3.81
C VAL A 25 -4.83 1.39 3.99
N ALA A 26 -3.96 0.51 3.52
CA ALA A 26 -4.15 -0.92 3.60
C ALA A 26 -2.87 -1.66 4.02
N LYS A 27 -3.05 -2.91 4.42
CA LYS A 27 -2.01 -3.86 4.75
C LYS A 27 -2.05 -4.97 3.71
N MET A 28 -0.89 -5.26 3.12
CA MET A 28 -0.72 -6.22 2.06
C MET A 28 0.30 -7.28 2.48
N LYS A 29 -0.01 -8.55 2.22
CA LYS A 29 0.96 -9.63 2.30
C LYS A 29 1.74 -9.68 0.99
N SER A 30 3.04 -9.40 1.06
CA SER A 30 3.94 -9.34 -0.10
C SER A 30 5.03 -10.38 0.04
N ALA A 31 5.39 -11.04 -1.07
CA ALA A 31 6.54 -11.93 -1.08
C ALA A 31 7.83 -11.16 -0.72
N GLY A 32 8.71 -11.79 0.06
CA GLY A 32 9.97 -11.18 0.52
C GLY A 32 9.84 -10.27 1.75
N TYR A 33 8.65 -10.10 2.30
CA TYR A 33 8.42 -9.40 3.56
C TYR A 33 7.82 -10.37 4.58
N PHE A 34 8.40 -10.39 5.79
CA PHE A 34 7.89 -11.22 6.88
C PHE A 34 6.55 -10.69 7.41
N ASP A 35 6.49 -9.37 7.60
CA ASP A 35 5.29 -8.67 8.07
C ASP A 35 4.44 -8.11 6.93
N LEU A 36 3.20 -7.71 7.26
CA LEU A 36 2.32 -7.01 6.33
C LEU A 36 2.88 -5.63 5.96
N VAL A 37 3.03 -5.41 4.66
CA VAL A 37 3.44 -4.15 4.07
C VAL A 37 2.29 -3.14 4.20
N THR A 38 2.57 -1.98 4.79
CA THR A 38 1.64 -0.84 4.76
C THR A 38 1.70 -0.18 3.40
N ILE A 39 0.56 -0.08 2.72
CA ILE A 39 0.42 0.64 1.46
C ILE A 39 -0.50 1.85 1.67
N VAL A 40 -0.15 2.98 1.06
CA VAL A 40 -0.91 4.22 1.14
C VAL A 40 -0.96 4.90 -0.23
N GLY A 41 -2.08 5.50 -0.59
CA GLY A 41 -2.20 6.23 -1.86
C GLY A 41 -3.61 6.16 -2.44
N ASN A 42 -3.79 6.74 -3.63
CA ASN A 42 -5.06 6.69 -4.32
C ASN A 42 -5.24 5.33 -4.99
N MET A 43 -6.16 4.52 -4.46
CA MET A 43 -6.42 3.16 -4.91
C MET A 43 -7.93 2.89 -4.87
N PRO A 44 -8.72 3.59 -5.71
CA PRO A 44 -10.16 3.44 -5.69
C PRO A 44 -10.50 2.03 -6.18
N SER A 45 -11.30 1.28 -5.40
CA SER A 45 -11.73 -0.11 -5.68
C SER A 45 -10.79 -1.24 -5.23
N VAL A 46 -9.81 -0.97 -4.38
CA VAL A 46 -9.06 -2.06 -3.74
C VAL A 46 -9.92 -2.76 -2.67
N ASN A 47 -9.94 -4.09 -2.67
CA ASN A 47 -10.72 -4.91 -1.75
C ASN A 47 -9.82 -5.89 -1.01
N VAL A 48 -10.23 -6.34 0.18
CA VAL A 48 -9.56 -7.44 0.89
C VAL A 48 -9.64 -8.71 0.04
N GLY A 49 -8.53 -9.47 -0.01
CA GLY A 49 -8.36 -10.63 -0.88
C GLY A 49 -7.93 -10.29 -2.31
N ALA A 50 -7.92 -9.01 -2.71
CA ALA A 50 -7.45 -8.63 -4.03
C ALA A 50 -5.94 -8.85 -4.18
N VAL A 51 -5.53 -9.43 -5.31
CA VAL A 51 -4.14 -9.46 -5.74
C VAL A 51 -3.82 -8.14 -6.43
N VAL A 52 -2.79 -7.44 -5.97
CA VAL A 52 -2.39 -6.14 -6.51
C VAL A 52 -0.92 -6.12 -6.90
N SER A 53 -0.58 -5.31 -7.91
CA SER A 53 0.77 -4.94 -8.28
C SER A 53 0.84 -3.41 -8.28
N LEU A 54 1.61 -2.85 -7.37
CA LEU A 54 1.65 -1.42 -7.08
C LEU A 54 2.99 -0.84 -7.50
N LYS A 55 2.94 0.36 -8.07
CA LYS A 55 4.11 1.18 -8.38
C LYS A 55 4.16 2.34 -7.39
N GLY A 56 5.35 2.65 -6.88
CA GLY A 56 5.45 3.67 -5.85
C GLY A 56 6.83 3.80 -5.22
N GLN A 57 6.87 4.38 -4.03
CA GLN A 57 8.12 4.64 -3.31
C GLN A 57 7.98 4.29 -1.83
N TRP A 58 9.06 3.82 -1.22
CA TRP A 58 9.10 3.61 0.21
C TRP A 58 9.32 4.93 0.94
N LYS A 59 8.48 5.19 1.94
CA LYS A 59 8.62 6.32 2.87
C LYS A 59 8.60 5.79 4.29
N VAL A 60 9.35 6.43 5.18
CA VAL A 60 9.24 6.22 6.62
C VAL A 60 8.53 7.42 7.21
N ASP A 61 7.37 7.18 7.81
CA ASP A 61 6.64 8.16 8.59
C ASP A 61 7.07 8.05 10.06
N THR A 62 7.25 9.18 10.74
CA THR A 62 7.74 9.20 12.13
C THR A 62 6.73 8.62 13.12
N LYS A 63 5.43 8.65 12.81
CA LYS A 63 4.36 8.12 13.66
C LYS A 63 3.93 6.72 13.27
N TYR A 64 3.91 6.42 11.97
CA TYR A 64 3.35 5.16 11.44
C TYR A 64 4.38 4.17 10.91
N GLY A 65 5.66 4.54 10.88
CA GLY A 65 6.75 3.70 10.40
C GLY A 65 6.79 3.58 8.87
N ARG A 66 7.33 2.45 8.39
CA ARG A 66 7.58 2.24 6.96
C ARG A 66 6.28 1.98 6.18
N GLN A 67 6.10 2.72 5.09
CA GLN A 67 4.96 2.67 4.20
C GLN A 67 5.41 2.68 2.73
N PHE A 68 4.64 2.03 1.87
CA PHE A 68 4.78 2.12 0.42
C PHE A 68 3.74 3.10 -0.12
N VAL A 69 4.20 4.22 -0.65
CA VAL A 69 3.37 5.29 -1.21
C VAL A 69 3.14 4.99 -2.69
N VAL A 70 1.90 4.66 -3.04
CA VAL A 70 1.49 4.35 -4.41
C VAL A 70 1.42 5.63 -5.23
N SER A 71 1.92 5.58 -6.47
CA SER A 71 1.97 6.70 -7.43
C SER A 71 1.07 6.46 -8.63
#